data_AF-A0A2G4GZ97-F1
#
_entry.id   AF-A0A2G4GZ97-F1
#
_cell.length_a   1.000
_cell.length_b   1.000
_cell.length_c   1.000
_cell.angle_alpha   90.00
_cell.angle_beta   90.00
_cell.angle_gamma   90.00
#
_symmetry.space_group_name_H-M   'P 1'
#
loop_
_entity.id
_entity.type
_entity.pdbx_description
1 polymer ?
#
loop_
_entity_poly.entity_id
_entity_poly.type
_entity_poly.pdbx_seq_one_letter_code
_entity_poly.pdbx_strand_id
1 'polypeptide(L)'
;MSLAARIRLAQRRGLSLPAARTLARLSTPQAIQDFLVDFPQNFEPEGDTARSVEQTLKVRHAHCIEGALVAAFALWLQGHPPLLLDFNAHRDMDHVIAPFRVNGKWGAISKTNYVCLRWRDPVYRSVRELAMSYFHEYAKGPRKTLRSYSQPYDL
;
A
#
# COMPACT_ATOMS: atom_id res chain seq x y z
N MET A 1 -16.86 10.83 -5.19
CA MET A 1 -17.96 10.17 -4.44
C MET A 1 -18.20 10.91 -3.13
N SER A 2 -19.45 11.03 -2.67
CA SER A 2 -19.74 11.56 -1.32
C SER A 2 -19.27 10.59 -0.23
N LEU A 3 -19.06 11.09 1.00
CA LEU A 3 -18.66 10.25 2.14
C LEU A 3 -19.64 9.09 2.38
N ALA A 4 -20.95 9.36 2.32
CA ALA A 4 -21.98 8.33 2.48
C ALA A 4 -21.89 7.26 1.37
N ALA A 5 -21.58 7.65 0.14
CA ALA A 5 -21.39 6.69 -0.95
C ALA A 5 -20.15 5.82 -0.75
N ARG A 6 -19.05 6.39 -0.24
CA ARG A 6 -17.83 5.64 0.10
C ARG A 6 -18.08 4.62 1.21
N ILE A 7 -18.77 5.01 2.27
CA ILE A 7 -19.14 4.11 3.37
C ILE A 7 -19.98 2.95 2.85
N ARG A 8 -21.02 3.22 2.05
CA ARG A 8 -21.85 2.18 1.46
C ARG A 8 -21.06 1.24 0.54
N LEU A 9 -20.15 1.77 -0.28
CA LEU A 9 -19.29 0.95 -1.11
C LEU A 9 -18.41 0.03 -0.25
N ALA A 10 -17.75 0.57 0.78
CA ALA A 10 -16.91 -0.21 1.69
C ALA A 10 -17.68 -1.35 2.37
N GLN A 11 -18.89 -1.09 2.87
CA GLN A 11 -19.73 -2.11 3.49
C GLN A 11 -20.17 -3.20 2.50
N ARG A 12 -20.53 -2.82 1.26
CA ARG A 12 -20.85 -3.79 0.20
C ARG A 12 -19.66 -4.67 -0.18
N ARG A 13 -18.44 -4.25 0.14
CA ARG A 13 -17.19 -5.01 -0.08
C ARG A 13 -16.70 -5.72 1.17
N GLY A 14 -17.54 -5.85 2.19
CA GLY A 14 -17.30 -6.71 3.35
C GLY A 14 -16.72 -6.01 4.58
N LEU A 15 -16.49 -4.69 4.55
CA LEU A 15 -16.04 -3.98 5.76
C LEU A 15 -17.18 -3.75 6.75
N SER A 16 -16.86 -3.86 8.04
CA SER A 16 -17.76 -3.43 9.11
C SER A 16 -18.01 -1.92 9.03
N LEU A 17 -19.11 -1.44 9.62
CA LEU A 17 -19.41 -0.01 9.62
C LEU A 17 -18.28 0.86 10.24
N PRO A 18 -17.62 0.47 11.36
CA PRO A 18 -16.47 1.19 11.89
C PRO A 18 -15.28 1.24 10.92
N ALA A 19 -14.91 0.12 10.31
CA ALA A 19 -13.82 0.05 9.33
C ALA A 19 -14.13 0.88 8.08
N ALA A 20 -15.37 0.76 7.56
CA ALA A 20 -15.86 1.55 6.44
C ALA A 20 -15.81 3.05 6.72
N ARG A 21 -16.24 3.50 7.91
CA ARG A 21 -16.16 4.92 8.33
C ARG A 21 -14.73 5.41 8.43
N THR A 22 -13.81 4.56 8.90
CA THR A 22 -12.40 4.88 9.03
C THR A 22 -11.79 5.16 7.65
N LEU A 23 -11.86 4.19 6.74
CA LEU A 23 -11.26 4.34 5.42
C LEU A 23 -11.95 5.39 4.54
N ALA A 24 -13.28 5.50 4.62
CA ALA A 24 -14.03 6.45 3.77
C ALA A 24 -13.69 7.92 4.05
N ARG A 25 -13.16 8.25 5.24
CA ARG A 25 -12.72 9.60 5.63
C ARG A 25 -11.34 9.97 5.07
N LEU A 26 -10.51 8.98 4.72
CA LEU A 26 -9.22 9.21 4.09
C LEU A 26 -9.50 9.68 2.66
N SER A 27 -9.35 10.98 2.41
CA SER A 27 -9.83 11.63 1.18
C SER A 27 -8.75 11.88 0.13
N THR A 28 -7.48 11.69 0.48
CA THR A 28 -6.33 11.82 -0.42
C THR A 28 -5.40 10.61 -0.30
N PRO A 29 -4.56 10.32 -1.30
CA PRO A 29 -3.53 9.28 -1.20
C PRO A 29 -2.56 9.52 -0.03
N GLN A 30 -2.22 10.78 0.24
CA GLN A 30 -1.33 11.14 1.35
C GLN A 30 -1.97 10.86 2.72
N ALA A 31 -3.26 11.16 2.90
CA ALA A 31 -3.97 10.82 4.13
C ALA A 31 -4.01 9.30 4.39
N ILE A 32 -4.03 8.48 3.34
CA ILE A 32 -3.92 7.02 3.47
C ILE A 32 -2.51 6.63 3.92
N GLN A 33 -1.47 7.21 3.31
CA GLN A 33 -0.09 6.96 3.72
C GLN A 33 0.14 7.33 5.18
N ASP A 34 -0.29 8.52 5.61
CA ASP A 34 -0.15 9.00 6.97
C ASP A 34 -0.87 8.07 7.97
N PHE A 35 -2.09 7.65 7.63
CA PHE A 35 -2.84 6.67 8.42
C PHE A 35 -2.09 5.34 8.62
N LEU A 36 -1.39 4.86 7.59
CA LEU A 36 -0.60 3.62 7.66
C LEU A 36 0.74 3.79 8.37
N VAL A 37 1.31 4.99 8.41
CA VAL A 37 2.57 5.25 9.13
C VAL A 37 2.43 4.94 10.61
N ASP A 38 1.25 5.20 11.19
CA ASP A 38 0.96 4.97 12.61
C ASP A 38 0.85 3.49 13.00
N PHE A 39 0.81 2.57 12.03
CA PHE A 39 0.71 1.14 12.30
C PHE A 39 2.11 0.63 12.64
N PRO A 40 2.35 -0.06 13.78
CA PRO A 40 3.63 -0.69 13.99
C PRO A 40 3.90 -1.75 12.91
N GLN A 41 5.18 -2.02 12.66
CA GLN A 41 5.59 -3.06 11.70
C GLN A 41 5.22 -4.44 12.25
N ASN A 42 4.51 -5.23 11.45
CA ASN A 42 4.31 -6.65 11.73
C ASN A 42 5.58 -7.43 11.43
N PHE A 43 6.12 -8.04 12.50
CA PHE A 43 7.30 -8.91 12.47
C PHE A 43 6.91 -10.39 12.62
N GLU A 44 5.61 -10.69 12.60
CA GLU A 44 5.08 -12.05 12.56
C GLU A 44 5.59 -12.94 13.71
N PRO A 45 5.55 -12.46 14.99
CA PRO A 45 6.08 -13.23 16.12
C PRO A 45 5.33 -14.55 16.37
N GLU A 46 4.10 -14.66 15.87
CA GLU A 46 3.23 -15.83 16.00
C GLU A 46 3.17 -16.66 14.70
N GLY A 47 4.05 -16.35 13.72
CA GLY A 47 4.07 -16.97 12.40
C GLY A 47 3.47 -16.09 11.29
N ASP A 48 3.59 -16.58 10.06
CA ASP A 48 3.24 -15.85 8.84
C ASP A 48 1.77 -15.38 8.83
N THR A 49 1.56 -14.15 8.40
CA THR A 49 0.25 -13.50 8.31
C THR A 49 -0.04 -12.95 6.92
N ALA A 50 -1.32 -12.88 6.58
CA ALA A 50 -1.84 -12.18 5.41
C ALA A 50 -3.26 -11.69 5.72
N ARG A 51 -3.38 -10.83 6.75
CA ARG A 51 -4.68 -10.40 7.25
C ARG A 51 -5.47 -9.63 6.19
N SER A 52 -6.79 -9.84 6.19
CA SER A 52 -7.71 -9.03 5.39
C SER A 52 -7.64 -7.54 5.81
N VAL A 53 -8.20 -6.65 4.97
CA VAL A 53 -8.32 -5.21 5.29
C VAL A 53 -9.03 -5.00 6.64
N GLU A 54 -10.14 -5.70 6.89
CA GLU A 54 -10.89 -5.62 8.15
C GLU A 54 -10.03 -6.03 9.36
N GLN A 55 -9.35 -7.17 9.25
CA GLN A 55 -8.50 -7.68 10.33
C GLN A 55 -7.31 -6.75 10.59
N THR A 56 -6.65 -6.25 9.53
CA THR A 56 -5.53 -5.32 9.61
C THR A 56 -5.94 -4.02 10.32
N LEU A 57 -7.12 -3.49 10.00
CA LEU A 57 -7.68 -2.30 10.68
C LEU A 57 -8.00 -2.56 12.16
N LYS A 58 -8.42 -3.78 12.50
CA LYS A 58 -8.74 -4.17 13.87
C LYS A 58 -7.48 -4.28 14.74
N VAL A 59 -6.43 -4.93 14.24
CA VAL A 59 -5.17 -5.14 14.99
C VAL A 59 -4.25 -3.92 14.94
N ARG A 60 -4.42 -3.03 13.95
CA ARG A 60 -3.61 -1.82 13.72
C ARG A 60 -2.10 -2.10 13.64
N HIS A 61 -1.76 -3.21 13.02
CA HIS A 61 -0.41 -3.75 12.90
C HIS A 61 -0.28 -4.39 11.52
N ALA A 62 0.75 -4.04 10.76
CA ALA A 62 0.84 -4.45 9.35
C ALA A 62 2.28 -4.59 8.85
N HIS A 63 2.52 -5.59 7.99
CA HIS A 63 3.66 -5.62 7.08
C HIS A 63 3.26 -5.10 5.69
N CYS A 64 4.17 -5.16 4.71
CA CYS A 64 4.01 -4.50 3.42
C CYS A 64 2.74 -4.90 2.67
N ILE A 65 2.45 -6.20 2.52
CA ILE A 65 1.24 -6.67 1.81
C ILE A 65 -0.06 -6.30 2.55
N GLU A 66 -0.13 -6.45 3.88
CA GLU A 66 -1.32 -6.06 4.67
C GLU A 66 -1.60 -4.54 4.55
N GLY A 67 -0.53 -3.73 4.65
CA GLY A 67 -0.64 -2.28 4.46
C GLY A 67 -1.01 -1.89 3.03
N ALA A 68 -0.47 -2.60 2.03
CA ALA A 68 -0.80 -2.37 0.62
C ALA A 68 -2.26 -2.71 0.31
N LEU A 69 -2.81 -3.79 0.89
CA LEU A 69 -4.23 -4.14 0.77
C LEU A 69 -5.13 -3.04 1.36
N VAL A 70 -4.80 -2.53 2.56
CA VAL A 70 -5.54 -1.41 3.16
C VAL A 70 -5.45 -0.16 2.27
N ALA A 71 -4.27 0.16 1.76
CA ALA A 71 -4.07 1.32 0.89
C ALA A 71 -4.84 1.20 -0.44
N ALA A 72 -4.76 0.06 -1.12
CA ALA A 72 -5.47 -0.21 -2.36
C ALA A 72 -6.99 -0.12 -2.17
N PHE A 73 -7.52 -0.67 -1.08
CA PHE A 73 -8.94 -0.55 -0.75
C PHE A 73 -9.34 0.90 -0.48
N ALA A 74 -8.55 1.67 0.26
CA ALA A 74 -8.84 3.07 0.53
C ALA A 74 -8.76 3.94 -0.74
N LEU A 75 -7.78 3.69 -1.61
CA LEU A 75 -7.67 4.29 -2.95
C LEU A 75 -8.91 3.98 -3.81
N TRP A 76 -9.44 2.76 -3.70
CA TRP A 76 -10.66 2.38 -4.39
C TRP A 76 -11.88 3.19 -3.97
N LEU A 77 -12.02 3.46 -2.67
CA LEU A 77 -13.07 4.35 -2.18
C LEU A 77 -12.92 5.79 -2.69
N GLN A 78 -11.70 6.19 -3.06
CA GLN A 78 -11.43 7.49 -3.68
C GLN A 78 -11.71 7.50 -5.19
N GLY A 79 -11.89 6.34 -5.82
CA GLY A 79 -12.13 6.17 -7.26
C GLY A 79 -10.90 5.79 -8.07
N HIS A 80 -9.76 5.51 -7.41
CA HIS A 80 -8.60 4.91 -8.08
C HIS A 80 -8.81 3.40 -8.24
N PRO A 81 -8.17 2.75 -9.22
CA PRO A 81 -8.15 1.28 -9.27
C PRO A 81 -7.38 0.70 -8.05
N PRO A 82 -7.86 -0.40 -7.42
CA PRO A 82 -7.23 -1.03 -6.26
C PRO A 82 -6.00 -1.86 -6.67
N LEU A 83 -4.93 -1.20 -7.07
CA LEU A 83 -3.76 -1.89 -7.61
C LEU A 83 -2.76 -2.29 -6.51
N LEU A 84 -2.06 -3.39 -6.75
CA LEU A 84 -0.84 -3.78 -6.04
C LEU A 84 0.34 -3.89 -7.01
N LEU A 85 1.54 -3.61 -6.53
CA LEU A 85 2.79 -3.90 -7.24
C LEU A 85 3.76 -4.56 -6.29
N ASP A 86 4.31 -5.68 -6.74
CA ASP A 86 5.25 -6.51 -5.99
C ASP A 86 6.70 -6.27 -6.44
N PHE A 87 7.61 -6.25 -5.48
CA PHE A 87 9.06 -6.15 -5.66
C PHE A 87 9.71 -7.41 -5.10
N ASN A 88 10.45 -8.13 -5.94
CA ASN A 88 11.18 -9.31 -5.52
C ASN A 88 12.69 -9.03 -5.42
N ALA A 89 13.26 -9.33 -4.25
CA ALA A 89 14.64 -9.07 -3.91
C ALA A 89 15.38 -10.35 -3.47
N HIS A 90 16.66 -10.43 -3.83
CA HIS A 90 17.48 -11.59 -3.51
C HIS A 90 18.26 -11.39 -2.21
N ARG A 91 18.07 -12.32 -1.25
CA ARG A 91 18.69 -12.28 0.09
C ARG A 91 18.39 -10.99 0.87
N ASP A 92 17.22 -10.44 0.59
CA ASP A 92 16.65 -9.24 1.16
C ASP A 92 15.13 -9.43 1.27
N MET A 93 14.41 -8.44 1.80
CA MET A 93 12.95 -8.53 1.95
C MET A 93 12.23 -8.10 0.67
N ASP A 94 11.28 -8.90 0.24
CA ASP A 94 10.30 -8.52 -0.79
C ASP A 94 9.41 -7.38 -0.26
N HIS A 95 8.76 -6.65 -1.18
CA HIS A 95 7.95 -5.49 -0.80
C HIS A 95 6.77 -5.28 -1.72
N VAL A 96 5.60 -5.09 -1.12
CA VAL A 96 4.38 -4.78 -1.84
C VAL A 96 3.97 -3.33 -1.58
N ILE A 97 3.60 -2.64 -2.65
CA ILE A 97 3.12 -1.26 -2.63
C ILE A 97 1.73 -1.16 -3.26
N ALA A 98 0.99 -0.10 -2.93
CA ALA A 98 -0.24 0.27 -3.61
C ALA A 98 0.01 1.49 -4.52
N PRO A 99 0.20 1.29 -5.83
CA PRO A 99 0.40 2.39 -6.76
C PRO A 99 -0.91 3.14 -7.03
N PHE A 100 -0.81 4.44 -7.27
CA PHE A 100 -1.94 5.29 -7.65
C PHE A 100 -1.54 6.27 -8.75
N ARG A 101 -2.52 6.86 -9.43
CA ARG A 101 -2.27 7.87 -10.47
C ARG A 101 -3.01 9.18 -10.19
N VAL A 102 -2.29 10.29 -10.30
CA VAL A 102 -2.83 11.66 -10.23
C VAL A 102 -2.25 12.45 -11.41
N ASN A 103 -3.10 13.16 -12.15
CA ASN A 103 -2.69 13.97 -13.31
C ASN A 103 -1.80 13.20 -14.31
N GLY A 104 -2.17 11.94 -14.58
CA GLY A 104 -1.46 11.06 -15.51
C GLY A 104 -0.17 10.43 -14.97
N LYS A 105 0.31 10.82 -13.80
CA LYS A 105 1.57 10.36 -13.20
C LYS A 105 1.33 9.38 -12.06
N TRP A 106 2.23 8.40 -11.94
CA TRP A 106 2.24 7.37 -10.92
C TRP A 106 2.90 7.86 -9.65
N GLY A 107 2.31 7.52 -8.51
CA GLY A 107 2.89 7.55 -7.17
C GLY A 107 2.60 6.24 -6.46
N ALA A 108 3.02 6.12 -5.20
CA ALA A 108 2.80 4.90 -4.42
C ALA A 108 2.65 5.15 -2.92
N ILE A 109 1.82 4.31 -2.31
CA ILE A 109 1.64 4.18 -0.87
C ILE A 109 2.24 2.86 -0.44
N SER A 110 2.92 2.83 0.71
CA SER A 110 3.44 1.59 1.26
C SER A 110 3.57 1.59 2.78
N LYS A 111 3.61 0.39 3.36
CA LYS A 111 3.91 0.16 4.77
C LYS A 111 5.28 -0.50 4.94
N THR A 112 6.19 0.23 5.57
CA THR A 112 7.48 -0.25 6.08
C THR A 112 8.03 0.78 7.07
N ASN A 113 8.90 0.39 7.99
CA ASN A 113 9.58 1.35 8.87
C ASN A 113 10.67 2.15 8.15
N TYR A 114 11.21 1.63 7.04
CA TYR A 114 12.25 2.31 6.28
C TYR A 114 11.66 3.42 5.40
N VAL A 115 11.93 4.68 5.74
CA VAL A 115 11.29 5.85 5.11
C VAL A 115 11.49 5.90 3.60
N CYS A 116 12.66 5.49 3.12
CA CYS A 116 12.98 5.51 1.70
C CYS A 116 12.13 4.54 0.88
N LEU A 117 11.50 3.52 1.47
CA LEU A 117 10.65 2.54 0.78
C LEU A 117 9.14 2.78 0.97
N ARG A 118 8.74 3.89 1.61
CA ARG A 118 7.33 4.26 1.83
C ARG A 118 6.74 5.02 0.63
N TRP A 119 6.48 6.32 0.82
CA TRP A 119 5.77 7.18 -0.11
C TRP A 119 6.56 7.43 -1.39
N ARG A 120 5.82 7.57 -2.49
CA ARG A 120 6.33 8.12 -3.75
C ARG A 120 5.36 9.17 -4.27
N ASP A 121 5.87 10.38 -4.47
CA ASP A 121 5.11 11.44 -5.10
C ASP A 121 4.63 11.02 -6.49
N PRO A 122 3.44 11.49 -6.93
CA PRO A 122 2.89 11.16 -8.24
C PRO A 122 3.62 11.92 -9.35
N VAL A 123 4.90 11.59 -9.59
CA VAL A 123 5.78 12.27 -10.55
C VAL A 123 6.26 11.36 -11.68
N TYR A 124 6.05 10.04 -11.56
CA TYR A 124 6.59 9.02 -12.48
C TYR A 124 5.65 8.80 -13.68
N ARG A 125 6.16 8.72 -14.90
CA ARG A 125 5.35 8.59 -16.12
C ARG A 125 4.91 7.15 -16.40
N SER A 126 5.66 6.18 -15.90
CA SER A 126 5.41 4.75 -16.11
C SER A 126 5.59 3.95 -14.83
N VAL A 127 5.01 2.74 -14.80
CA VAL A 127 5.23 1.76 -13.72
C VAL A 127 6.71 1.44 -13.59
N ARG A 128 7.44 1.34 -14.70
CA ARG A 128 8.89 1.15 -14.69
C ARG A 128 9.62 2.29 -14.00
N GLU A 129 9.28 3.54 -14.30
CA GLU A 129 9.90 4.70 -13.62
C GLU A 129 9.61 4.68 -12.12
N LEU A 130 8.37 4.37 -11.73
CA LEU A 130 8.02 4.19 -10.32
C LEU A 130 8.87 3.09 -9.68
N ALA A 131 8.96 1.91 -10.29
CA ALA A 131 9.78 0.80 -9.80
C ALA A 131 11.27 1.16 -9.69
N MET A 132 11.82 1.86 -10.68
CA MET A 132 13.22 2.32 -10.67
C MET A 132 13.52 3.28 -9.52
N SER A 133 12.53 4.03 -9.02
CA SER A 133 12.69 4.89 -7.84
C SER A 133 12.95 4.12 -6.53
N TYR A 134 12.71 2.81 -6.51
CA TYR A 134 13.05 1.94 -5.38
C TYR A 134 14.40 1.23 -5.60
N PHE A 135 14.85 1.07 -6.84
CA PHE A 135 15.96 0.19 -7.21
C PHE A 135 17.27 0.48 -6.45
N HIS A 136 17.56 1.75 -6.16
CA HIS A 136 18.77 2.16 -5.43
C HIS A 136 18.66 2.00 -3.91
N GLU A 137 17.45 1.92 -3.37
CA GLU A 137 17.19 1.71 -1.94
C GLU A 137 17.36 0.25 -1.52
N TYR A 138 17.39 -0.66 -2.50
CA TYR A 138 17.62 -2.09 -2.31
C TYR A 138 19.11 -2.42 -2.36
N ALA A 139 19.75 -2.29 -1.22
CA ALA A 139 21.13 -2.72 -1.02
C ALA A 139 21.34 -3.29 0.39
N LYS A 140 22.04 -4.43 0.45
CA LYS A 140 22.44 -5.08 1.69
C LYS A 140 23.94 -5.33 1.67
N GLY A 141 24.67 -4.59 2.51
CA GLY A 141 26.13 -4.54 2.45
C GLY A 141 26.60 -4.04 1.07
N PRO A 142 27.59 -4.68 0.42
CA PRO A 142 28.12 -4.22 -0.86
C PRO A 142 27.26 -4.65 -2.08
N ARG A 143 26.09 -5.27 -1.87
CA ARG A 143 25.29 -5.89 -2.94
C ARG A 143 23.95 -5.20 -3.12
N LYS A 144 23.60 -4.89 -4.37
CA LYS A 144 22.23 -4.55 -4.77
C LYS A 144 21.34 -5.78 -4.76
N THR A 145 20.12 -5.66 -4.24
CA THR A 145 19.28 -6.83 -3.92
C THR A 145 17.99 -6.92 -4.72
N LEU A 146 17.40 -5.82 -5.21
CA LEU A 146 16.20 -5.88 -6.06
C LEU A 146 16.48 -6.62 -7.38
N ARG A 147 15.58 -7.50 -7.79
CA ARG A 147 15.75 -8.34 -9.00
C ARG A 147 14.64 -8.14 -10.01
N SER A 148 13.41 -8.05 -9.56
CA SER A 148 12.27 -7.89 -10.45
C SER A 148 11.13 -7.13 -9.77
N TYR A 149 10.17 -6.71 -10.58
CA TYR A 149 8.92 -6.12 -10.11
C TYR A 149 7.78 -6.64 -10.99
N SER A 150 6.58 -6.76 -10.43
CA SER A 150 5.40 -7.21 -11.16
C SER A 150 4.80 -6.11 -12.04
N GLN A 151 3.92 -6.50 -12.97
CA GLN A 151 2.93 -5.54 -13.47
C GLN A 151 1.95 -5.19 -12.34
N PRO A 152 1.25 -4.03 -12.41
CA PRO A 152 0.20 -3.73 -11.45
C PRO A 152 -0.88 -4.80 -11.51
N TYR A 153 -1.18 -5.42 -10.37
CA TYR A 153 -2.24 -6.39 -10.19
C TYR A 153 -3.51 -5.69 -9.74
N ASP A 154 -4.65 -5.96 -10.39
CA ASP A 154 -5.96 -5.38 -10.06
C ASP A 154 -6.76 -6.35 -9.18
N LEU A 155 -7.22 -5.87 -8.01
CA LEU A 155 -7.86 -6.67 -6.95
C LEU A 155 -9.38 -6.86 -7.12
#